data_AF-A0A352IS75-F1
#
_entry.id   AF-A0A352IS75-F1
#
_cell.length_a   1.000
_cell.length_b   1.000
_cell.length_c   1.000
_cell.angle_alpha   90.00
_cell.angle_beta   90.00
_cell.angle_gamma   90.00
#
_symmetry.space_group_name_H-M   'P 1'
#
loop_
_entity.id
_entity.type
_entity.pdbx_description
1 polymer ?
#
loop_
_entity_poly.entity_id
_entity_poly.type
_entity_poly.pdbx_seq_one_letter_code
_entity_poly.pdbx_strand_id
1 'polypeptide(L)'
;SSGFTLIELVIVIVLLAIVATISVQFVALSTRGALDVSSRQQRALQSVVISEQISREVREAFPLSVRSNGPCLEWLPIVAATRYEQLTTGPDFDEVTISPFGRAIDGGLRAIVYGYGSGQSALYDNLNPGPVSPPIDPVSAGDTALNFSGTASHRFRERSPEKRIFVVGNRVSICQNT
;
A
#
# COMPACT_ATOMS: atom_id res chain seq x y z
N SER A 1 -66.28 51.28 -8.82
CA SER A 1 -64.94 50.71 -9.01
C SER A 1 -63.98 51.47 -8.11
N SER A 2 -63.50 50.85 -7.03
CA SER A 2 -62.41 51.42 -6.24
C SER A 2 -61.12 51.25 -7.04
N GLY A 3 -60.69 52.33 -7.71
CA GLY A 3 -59.43 52.36 -8.44
C GLY A 3 -58.26 52.29 -7.45
N PHE A 4 -57.33 51.39 -7.74
CA PHE A 4 -56.06 51.26 -7.02
C PHE A 4 -55.30 52.60 -7.07
N THR A 5 -54.75 53.04 -5.94
CA THR A 5 -54.02 54.31 -5.91
C THR A 5 -52.59 54.14 -6.40
N LEU A 6 -51.99 55.17 -6.99
CA LEU A 6 -50.61 55.13 -7.48
C LEU A 6 -49.62 54.78 -6.36
N ILE A 7 -49.90 55.20 -5.13
CA ILE A 7 -49.07 54.89 -3.95
C ILE A 7 -49.15 53.42 -3.56
N GLU A 8 -50.30 52.78 -3.72
CA GLU A 8 -50.50 51.35 -3.46
C GLU A 8 -49.67 50.50 -4.43
N LEU A 9 -49.59 50.92 -5.70
CA LEU A 9 -48.75 50.25 -6.72
C LEU A 9 -47.26 50.39 -6.40
N VAL A 10 -46.81 51.57 -5.99
CA VAL A 10 -45.42 51.81 -5.64
C VAL A 10 -44.99 50.97 -4.43
N ILE A 11 -45.83 50.88 -3.40
CA ILE A 11 -45.53 50.05 -2.22
C ILE A 11 -45.43 48.58 -2.60
N VAL A 12 -46.33 48.07 -3.44
CA VAL A 12 -46.32 46.66 -3.88
C VAL A 12 -45.05 46.33 -4.66
N ILE A 13 -44.63 47.15 -5.64
CA ILE A 13 -43.41 46.86 -6.41
C ILE A 13 -42.14 46.89 -5.54
N VAL A 14 -42.08 47.79 -4.56
CA VAL A 14 -40.94 47.88 -3.63
C VAL A 14 -40.88 46.65 -2.74
N LEU A 15 -42.01 46.22 -2.19
CA LEU A 15 -42.08 45.01 -1.37
C LEU A 15 -41.70 43.76 -2.18
N LEU A 16 -42.18 43.64 -3.42
CA LEU A 16 -41.83 42.54 -4.31
C LEU A 16 -40.32 42.51 -4.62
N ALA A 17 -39.71 43.68 -4.86
CA ALA A 17 -38.27 43.78 -5.13
C ALA A 17 -37.43 43.30 -3.93
N ILE A 18 -37.79 43.69 -2.71
CA ILE A 18 -37.09 43.29 -1.48
C ILE A 18 -37.18 41.77 -1.29
N VAL A 19 -38.40 41.21 -1.36
CA VAL A 19 -38.62 39.77 -1.17
C VAL A 19 -37.90 38.96 -2.23
N ALA A 20 -38.02 39.35 -3.51
CA ALA A 20 -37.35 38.65 -4.61
C ALA A 20 -35.83 38.61 -4.43
N THR A 21 -35.22 39.73 -4.02
CA THR A 21 -33.76 39.82 -3.83
C THR A 21 -33.28 38.91 -2.69
N ILE A 22 -33.99 38.92 -1.54
CA ILE A 22 -33.66 38.07 -0.40
C ILE A 22 -33.79 36.59 -0.78
N SER A 23 -34.87 36.20 -1.45
CA SER A 23 -35.08 34.82 -1.89
C SER A 23 -33.99 34.33 -2.83
N VAL A 24 -33.62 35.12 -3.84
CA VAL A 24 -32.55 34.76 -4.79
C VAL A 24 -31.21 34.62 -4.07
N GLN A 25 -30.90 35.54 -3.16
CA GLN A 25 -29.66 35.49 -2.40
C GLN A 25 -29.59 34.26 -1.49
N PHE A 26 -30.70 33.95 -0.80
CA PHE A 26 -30.80 32.75 0.03
C PHE A 26 -30.57 31.49 -0.79
N VAL A 27 -31.24 31.34 -1.94
CA VAL A 27 -31.06 30.19 -2.83
C VAL A 27 -29.61 30.09 -3.30
N ALA A 28 -29.01 31.19 -3.75
CA ALA A 28 -27.63 31.21 -4.22
C ALA A 28 -26.64 30.80 -3.12
N LEU A 29 -26.83 31.28 -1.89
CA LEU A 29 -26.02 30.91 -0.72
C LEU A 29 -26.19 29.43 -0.37
N SER A 30 -27.42 28.91 -0.36
CA SER A 30 -27.69 27.49 -0.10
C SER A 30 -27.04 26.59 -1.14
N THR A 31 -27.14 26.92 -2.43
CA THR A 31 -26.50 26.14 -3.50
C THR A 31 -24.97 26.18 -3.38
N ARG A 32 -24.37 27.34 -3.13
CA ARG A 32 -22.92 27.46 -2.92
C ARG A 32 -22.44 26.69 -1.69
N GLY A 33 -23.20 26.75 -0.59
CA GLY A 33 -22.91 25.98 0.62
C GLY A 33 -22.94 24.47 0.35
N ALA A 34 -23.94 23.99 -0.37
CA ALA A 34 -24.03 22.59 -0.76
C ALA A 34 -22.83 22.14 -1.62
N LEU A 35 -22.38 22.98 -2.56
CA LEU A 35 -21.21 22.70 -3.41
C LEU A 35 -19.89 22.72 -2.63
N ASP A 36 -19.69 23.65 -1.69
CA ASP A 36 -18.48 23.66 -0.86
C ASP A 36 -18.41 22.39 0.00
N VAL A 37 -19.53 22.02 0.64
CA VAL A 37 -19.64 20.80 1.43
C VAL A 37 -19.35 19.56 0.57
N SER A 38 -19.93 19.46 -0.63
CA SER A 38 -19.66 18.32 -1.52
C SER A 38 -18.19 18.23 -1.93
N SER A 39 -17.53 19.36 -2.21
CA SER A 39 -16.10 19.38 -2.57
C SER A 39 -15.18 18.92 -1.42
N ARG A 40 -15.54 19.24 -0.18
CA ARG A 40 -14.80 18.82 1.02
C ARG A 40 -15.05 17.35 1.32
N GLN A 41 -16.30 16.90 1.20
CA GLN A 41 -16.66 15.50 1.34
C GLN A 41 -15.94 14.63 0.32
N GLN A 42 -15.87 15.05 -0.95
CA GLN A 42 -15.15 14.30 -1.98
C GLN A 42 -13.66 14.12 -1.63
N ARG A 43 -12.99 15.18 -1.18
CA ARG A 43 -11.58 15.11 -0.74
C ARG A 43 -11.41 14.20 0.48
N ALA A 44 -12.29 14.29 1.47
CA ALA A 44 -12.25 13.44 2.64
C ALA A 44 -12.43 11.96 2.28
N LEU A 45 -13.39 11.64 1.41
CA LEU A 45 -13.62 10.27 0.92
C LEU A 45 -12.41 9.74 0.17
N GLN A 46 -11.79 10.55 -0.69
CA GLN A 46 -10.56 10.16 -1.39
C GLN A 46 -9.44 9.83 -0.41
N SER A 47 -9.23 10.64 0.62
CA SER A 47 -8.23 10.36 1.65
C SER A 47 -8.50 9.05 2.40
N VAL A 48 -9.76 8.75 2.72
CA VAL A 48 -10.13 7.48 3.37
C VAL A 48 -9.84 6.28 2.47
N VAL A 49 -10.18 6.36 1.18
CA VAL A 49 -9.91 5.28 0.21
C VAL A 49 -8.40 5.03 0.07
N ILE A 50 -7.61 6.10 -0.06
CA ILE A 50 -6.14 5.98 -0.15
C ILE A 50 -5.57 5.38 1.13
N SER A 51 -6.04 5.81 2.31
CA SER A 51 -5.61 5.24 3.59
C SER A 51 -5.92 3.75 3.71
N GLU A 52 -7.09 3.32 3.26
CA GLU A 52 -7.48 1.91 3.26
C GLU A 52 -6.62 1.10 2.29
N GLN A 53 -6.34 1.64 1.10
CA GLN A 53 -5.45 1.00 0.13
C GLN A 53 -4.03 0.83 0.70
N ILE A 54 -3.45 1.89 1.27
CA ILE A 54 -2.11 1.83 1.90
C ILE A 54 -2.10 0.80 3.03
N SER A 55 -3.12 0.80 3.89
CA SER A 55 -3.24 -0.15 5.00
C SER A 55 -3.29 -1.60 4.51
N ARG A 56 -4.03 -1.89 3.43
CA ARG A 56 -4.11 -3.23 2.83
C ARG A 56 -2.80 -3.66 2.20
N GLU A 57 -2.12 -2.77 1.48
CA GLU A 57 -0.84 -3.08 0.85
C GLU A 57 0.27 -3.30 1.88
N VAL A 58 0.30 -2.49 2.95
CA VAL A 58 1.29 -2.61 4.03
C VAL A 58 1.01 -3.82 4.92
N ARG A 59 -0.23 -4.30 5.02
CA ARG A 59 -0.55 -5.51 5.78
C ARG A 59 0.19 -6.75 5.25
N GLU A 60 0.44 -6.80 3.95
CA GLU A 60 1.21 -7.86 3.30
C GLU A 60 2.73 -7.59 3.30
N ALA A 61 3.20 -6.53 3.96
CA ALA A 61 4.62 -6.25 4.06
C ALA A 61 5.35 -7.28 4.95
N PHE A 62 6.56 -7.65 4.55
CA PHE A 62 7.44 -8.44 5.39
C PHE A 62 7.76 -7.66 6.67
N PRO A 63 7.63 -8.27 7.86
CA PRO A 63 7.94 -7.59 9.12
C PRO A 63 9.34 -6.97 9.09
N LEU A 64 9.48 -5.76 9.66
CA LEU A 64 10.72 -4.98 9.69
C LEU A 64 11.18 -4.43 8.33
N SER A 65 10.50 -4.72 7.21
CA SER A 65 10.87 -4.13 5.90
C SER A 65 10.38 -2.70 5.72
N VAL A 66 9.25 -2.32 6.35
CA VAL A 66 8.62 -1.01 6.18
C VAL A 66 9.55 0.09 6.69
N ARG A 67 10.01 0.96 5.79
CA ARG A 67 10.94 2.05 6.10
C ARG A 67 10.60 3.33 5.36
N SER A 68 10.97 4.45 5.95
CA SER A 68 11.02 5.72 5.23
C SER A 68 12.36 5.86 4.50
N ASN A 69 12.31 6.18 3.22
CA ASN A 69 13.46 6.48 2.38
C ASN A 69 13.22 7.83 1.68
N GLY A 70 13.64 8.91 2.33
CA GLY A 70 13.34 10.28 1.88
C GLY A 70 11.83 10.58 1.90
N PRO A 71 11.21 10.99 0.78
CA PRO A 71 9.77 11.26 0.69
C PRO A 71 8.92 10.00 0.44
N CYS A 72 9.53 8.82 0.42
CA CYS A 72 8.88 7.57 0.05
C CYS A 72 8.79 6.61 1.24
N LEU A 73 7.63 5.98 1.39
CA LEU A 73 7.44 4.79 2.23
C LEU A 73 7.74 3.57 1.36
N GLU A 74 8.69 2.72 1.78
CA GLU A 74 9.09 1.51 1.05
C GLU A 74 8.90 0.25 1.91
N TRP A 75 8.53 -0.85 1.27
CA TRP A 75 8.46 -2.17 1.91
C TRP A 75 8.69 -3.30 0.90
N LEU A 76 8.85 -4.52 1.43
CA LEU A 76 8.93 -5.75 0.65
C LEU A 76 7.64 -6.55 0.87
N PRO A 77 6.78 -6.76 -0.14
CA PRO A 77 5.56 -7.53 0.03
C PRO A 77 5.88 -9.02 0.16
N ILE A 78 5.19 -9.73 1.04
CA ILE A 78 5.24 -11.18 1.13
C ILE A 78 4.45 -11.74 -0.05
N VAL A 79 5.11 -12.51 -0.90
CA VAL A 79 4.44 -13.26 -1.95
C VAL A 79 3.97 -14.57 -1.35
N ALA A 80 4.87 -15.38 -0.79
CA ALA A 80 4.54 -16.67 -0.22
C ALA A 80 5.35 -16.96 1.04
N ALA A 81 4.89 -17.93 1.82
CA ALA A 81 5.60 -18.41 3.00
C ALA A 81 5.46 -19.92 3.11
N THR A 82 6.52 -20.58 3.54
CA THR A 82 6.52 -22.01 3.86
C THR A 82 7.48 -22.29 5.00
N ARG A 83 7.62 -23.55 5.38
CA ARG A 83 8.66 -24.01 6.29
C ARG A 83 9.83 -24.56 5.49
N TYR A 84 11.05 -24.28 5.96
CA TYR A 84 12.25 -24.96 5.48
C TYR A 84 12.53 -26.18 6.35
N GLU A 85 12.95 -27.27 5.75
CA GLU A 85 13.48 -28.42 6.47
C GLU A 85 14.97 -28.22 6.74
N GLN A 86 15.68 -27.74 5.71
CA GLN A 86 17.11 -27.49 5.71
C GLN A 86 17.43 -26.22 4.91
N LEU A 87 18.19 -25.31 5.51
CA LEU A 87 18.76 -24.16 4.81
C LEU A 87 19.94 -24.62 3.95
N THR A 88 20.42 -23.72 3.10
CA THR A 88 21.63 -23.88 2.27
C THR A 88 22.74 -24.65 2.96
N THR A 89 23.11 -25.79 2.39
CA THR A 89 24.14 -26.72 2.89
C THR A 89 25.05 -27.17 1.75
N GLY A 90 26.10 -27.93 2.05
CA GLY A 90 27.05 -28.44 1.04
C GLY A 90 28.11 -27.41 0.64
N PRO A 91 28.92 -27.66 -0.40
CA PRO A 91 29.93 -26.70 -0.86
C PRO A 91 29.32 -25.52 -1.63
N ASP A 92 28.18 -25.73 -2.31
CA ASP A 92 27.62 -24.80 -3.28
C ASP A 92 26.66 -23.78 -2.67
N PHE A 93 25.92 -24.13 -1.60
CA PHE A 93 24.99 -23.24 -0.90
C PHE A 93 23.94 -22.56 -1.81
N ASP A 94 23.40 -23.30 -2.77
CA ASP A 94 22.50 -22.83 -3.83
C ASP A 94 21.03 -23.27 -3.67
N GLU A 95 20.76 -24.24 -2.78
CA GLU A 95 19.41 -24.80 -2.55
C GLU A 95 18.94 -24.70 -1.08
N VAL A 96 17.65 -24.46 -0.88
CA VAL A 96 16.94 -24.64 0.40
C VAL A 96 15.86 -25.72 0.24
N THR A 97 15.88 -26.72 1.12
CA THR A 97 14.82 -27.74 1.18
C THR A 97 13.61 -27.17 1.92
N ILE A 98 12.44 -27.19 1.28
CA ILE A 98 11.21 -26.57 1.75
C ILE A 98 10.03 -27.54 1.72
N SER A 99 9.02 -27.26 2.54
CA SER A 99 7.68 -27.80 2.28
C SER A 99 7.07 -27.09 1.07
N PRO A 100 6.32 -27.79 0.20
CA PRO A 100 5.76 -27.18 -1.00
C PRO A 100 4.88 -25.97 -0.69
N PHE A 101 4.98 -24.92 -1.51
CA PHE A 101 4.13 -23.73 -1.37
C PHE A 101 2.65 -24.00 -1.68
N GLY A 102 2.34 -25.11 -2.36
CA GLY A 102 1.00 -25.45 -2.81
C GLY A 102 0.52 -24.61 -3.99
N ARG A 103 1.39 -23.76 -4.56
CA ARG A 103 1.13 -22.92 -5.73
C ARG A 103 2.45 -22.58 -6.43
N ALA A 104 2.37 -22.23 -7.71
CA ALA A 104 3.53 -21.75 -8.44
C ALA A 104 4.00 -20.37 -7.92
N ILE A 105 5.31 -20.16 -7.91
CA ILE A 105 5.98 -18.91 -7.54
C ILE A 105 6.89 -18.52 -8.69
N ASP A 106 6.78 -17.27 -9.13
CA ASP A 106 7.62 -16.74 -10.19
C ASP A 106 9.08 -16.63 -9.74
N GLY A 107 10.00 -16.85 -10.69
CA GLY A 107 11.43 -16.62 -10.47
C GLY A 107 11.78 -15.13 -10.38
N GLY A 108 13.03 -14.84 -10.01
CA GLY A 108 13.52 -13.46 -9.84
C GLY A 108 13.12 -12.82 -8.51
N LEU A 109 12.29 -13.50 -7.71
CA LEU A 109 11.93 -13.10 -6.35
C LEU A 109 13.03 -13.48 -5.36
N ARG A 110 12.94 -13.01 -4.11
CA ARG A 110 13.95 -13.30 -3.09
C ARG A 110 13.35 -14.02 -1.91
N ALA A 111 14.14 -14.86 -1.25
CA ALA A 111 13.74 -15.53 -0.03
C ALA A 111 14.37 -14.85 1.18
N ILE A 112 13.59 -14.71 2.26
CA ILE A 112 14.03 -14.16 3.54
C ILE A 112 13.83 -15.20 4.62
N VAL A 113 14.88 -15.46 5.39
CA VAL A 113 14.82 -16.23 6.63
C VAL A 113 15.02 -15.24 7.77
N TYR A 114 13.99 -15.08 8.59
CA TYR A 114 14.04 -14.46 9.91
C TYR A 114 14.86 -13.15 10.00
N GLY A 115 14.22 -11.99 9.80
CA GLY A 115 14.90 -10.69 9.89
C GLY A 115 15.24 -10.20 11.31
N TYR A 116 14.81 -10.91 12.36
CA TYR A 116 15.00 -10.47 13.75
C TYR A 116 16.46 -10.63 14.17
N GLY A 117 17.11 -9.53 14.54
CA GLY A 117 18.56 -9.47 14.82
C GLY A 117 19.40 -8.89 13.68
N SER A 118 18.80 -8.68 12.50
CA SER A 118 19.39 -7.91 11.41
C SER A 118 18.85 -6.48 11.40
N GLY A 119 19.69 -5.50 11.08
CA GLY A 119 19.22 -4.12 10.89
C GLY A 119 18.28 -4.04 9.68
N GLN A 120 17.32 -3.12 9.69
CA GLN A 120 16.35 -2.95 8.60
C GLN A 120 17.01 -2.76 7.22
N SER A 121 18.21 -2.18 7.15
CA SER A 121 18.98 -2.06 5.89
C SER A 121 19.38 -3.41 5.29
N ALA A 122 19.67 -4.42 6.12
CA ALA A 122 20.08 -5.75 5.68
C ALA A 122 18.99 -6.48 4.87
N LEU A 123 17.72 -6.07 5.00
CA LEU A 123 16.62 -6.58 4.18
C LEU A 123 16.63 -6.05 2.74
N TYR A 124 17.35 -4.96 2.49
CA TYR A 124 17.44 -4.31 1.17
C TYR A 124 18.81 -4.46 0.51
N ASP A 125 19.81 -4.93 1.26
CA ASP A 125 21.17 -5.17 0.79
C ASP A 125 21.35 -6.61 0.28
N ASN A 126 22.48 -6.88 -0.37
CA ASN A 126 22.84 -8.21 -0.90
C ASN A 126 23.96 -8.83 -0.05
N LEU A 127 23.71 -9.04 1.24
CA LEU A 127 24.71 -9.57 2.17
C LEU A 127 24.79 -11.09 2.08
N ASN A 128 25.99 -11.67 2.05
CA ASN A 128 26.22 -13.11 2.14
C ASN A 128 27.43 -13.39 3.07
N PRO A 129 27.24 -13.92 4.29
CA PRO A 129 25.97 -14.39 4.85
C PRO A 129 25.03 -13.24 5.24
N GLY A 130 23.72 -13.43 5.04
CA GLY A 130 22.71 -12.41 5.32
C GLY A 130 21.28 -12.96 5.35
N PRO A 131 20.29 -12.14 5.73
CA PRO A 131 18.89 -12.59 5.90
C PRO A 131 18.15 -12.80 4.58
N VAL A 132 18.61 -12.16 3.49
CA VAL A 132 17.95 -12.15 2.18
C VAL A 132 18.80 -12.88 1.15
N SER A 133 18.19 -13.81 0.42
CA SER A 133 18.86 -14.55 -0.65
C SER A 133 19.04 -13.71 -1.92
N PRO A 134 19.92 -14.17 -2.83
CA PRO A 134 19.85 -13.84 -4.26
C PRO A 134 18.47 -14.21 -4.86
N PRO A 135 18.20 -13.79 -6.10
CA PRO A 135 16.99 -14.18 -6.80
C PRO A 135 16.83 -15.70 -6.87
N ILE A 136 15.60 -16.18 -6.74
CA ILE A 136 15.25 -17.60 -6.80
C ILE A 136 14.82 -17.98 -8.21
N ASP A 137 14.97 -19.25 -8.57
CA ASP A 137 14.34 -19.82 -9.75
C ASP A 137 12.82 -19.98 -9.55
N PRO A 138 12.04 -20.10 -10.64
CA PRO A 138 10.61 -20.40 -10.53
C PRO A 138 10.39 -21.70 -9.75
N VAL A 139 9.40 -21.71 -8.86
CA VAL A 139 9.05 -22.86 -8.02
C VAL A 139 7.65 -23.34 -8.38
N SER A 140 7.49 -24.62 -8.69
CA SER A 140 6.19 -25.24 -8.97
C SER A 140 5.44 -25.57 -7.68
N ALA A 141 4.12 -25.77 -7.77
CA ALA A 141 3.26 -25.96 -6.60
C ALA A 141 3.66 -27.13 -5.68
N GLY A 142 4.24 -28.19 -6.25
CA GLY A 142 4.65 -29.41 -5.54
C GLY A 142 6.14 -29.50 -5.24
N ASP A 143 6.93 -28.48 -5.60
CA ASP A 143 8.39 -28.55 -5.44
C ASP A 143 8.78 -28.45 -3.96
N THR A 144 9.75 -29.29 -3.57
CA THR A 144 10.29 -29.36 -2.21
C THR A 144 11.66 -28.70 -2.09
N ALA A 145 12.10 -28.03 -3.15
CA ALA A 145 13.38 -27.34 -3.22
C ALA A 145 13.18 -25.91 -3.73
N LEU A 146 13.93 -24.98 -3.16
CA LEU A 146 14.03 -23.59 -3.59
C LEU A 146 15.48 -23.34 -3.99
N ASN A 147 15.69 -23.18 -5.29
CA ASN A 147 17.02 -22.95 -5.88
C ASN A 147 17.26 -21.47 -6.14
N PHE A 148 18.49 -21.02 -5.99
CA PHE A 148 18.90 -19.69 -6.39
C PHE A 148 19.23 -19.65 -7.89
N SER A 149 18.88 -18.55 -8.53
CA SER A 149 19.01 -18.40 -9.97
C SER A 149 20.47 -18.46 -10.42
N GLY A 150 20.74 -19.25 -11.47
CA GLY A 150 22.06 -19.37 -12.07
C GLY A 150 23.04 -20.13 -11.18
N THR A 151 24.23 -19.56 -10.93
CA THR A 151 25.27 -20.15 -10.06
C THR A 151 25.38 -19.39 -8.73
N ALA A 152 24.28 -18.79 -8.27
CA ALA A 152 24.27 -17.99 -7.07
C ALA A 152 24.34 -18.88 -5.83
N SER A 153 25.15 -18.48 -4.86
CA SER A 153 25.25 -19.14 -3.55
C SER A 153 24.94 -18.15 -2.44
N HIS A 154 24.34 -18.65 -1.36
CA HIS A 154 23.94 -17.81 -0.23
C HIS A 154 23.97 -18.55 1.09
N ARG A 155 24.37 -17.86 2.16
CA ARG A 155 24.30 -18.40 3.52
C ARG A 155 23.39 -17.53 4.36
N PHE A 156 22.34 -18.14 4.90
CA PHE A 156 21.50 -17.45 5.87
C PHE A 156 22.23 -17.35 7.21
N ARG A 157 22.42 -16.12 7.69
CA ARG A 157 23.11 -15.86 8.96
C ARG A 157 22.22 -16.21 10.15
N GLU A 158 20.94 -15.87 10.08
CA GLU A 158 19.95 -16.16 11.09
C GLU A 158 19.13 -17.42 10.75
N ARG A 159 18.56 -18.06 11.80
CA ARG A 159 17.63 -19.19 11.67
C ARG A 159 16.28 -18.79 12.27
N SER A 160 15.20 -19.23 11.64
CA SER A 160 13.85 -19.03 12.18
C SER A 160 13.57 -20.08 13.27
N PRO A 161 13.12 -19.69 14.47
CA PRO A 161 12.70 -20.64 15.52
C PRO A 161 11.60 -21.60 15.03
N GLU A 162 10.68 -21.08 14.21
CA GLU A 162 9.58 -21.85 13.60
C GLU A 162 9.94 -22.47 12.24
N LYS A 163 11.23 -22.41 11.86
CA LYS A 163 11.73 -22.82 10.54
C LYS A 163 10.97 -22.20 9.36
N ARG A 164 10.52 -20.94 9.48
CA ARG A 164 9.81 -20.25 8.40
C ARG A 164 10.76 -19.58 7.42
N ILE A 165 10.42 -19.66 6.14
CA ILE A 165 11.03 -18.92 5.04
C ILE A 165 9.92 -18.19 4.27
N PHE A 166 10.21 -16.99 3.81
CA PHE A 166 9.26 -16.12 3.12
C PHE A 166 9.84 -15.75 1.76
N VAL A 167 9.06 -15.92 0.70
CA VAL A 167 9.37 -15.34 -0.61
C VAL A 167 8.77 -13.94 -0.63
N VAL A 168 9.60 -12.94 -0.90
CA VAL A 168 9.19 -11.55 -1.00
C VAL A 168 9.27 -11.04 -2.43
N GLY A 169 8.37 -10.13 -2.74
CA GLY A 169 8.34 -9.40 -3.98
C GLY A 169 9.43 -8.34 -4.07
N ASN A 170 9.46 -7.65 -5.21
CA ASN A 170 10.27 -6.47 -5.38
C ASN A 170 9.83 -5.35 -4.43
N ARG A 171 10.76 -4.43 -4.14
CA ARG A 171 10.49 -3.23 -3.35
C ARG A 171 9.33 -2.44 -3.96
N VAL A 172 8.31 -2.20 -3.14
CA VAL A 172 7.20 -1.28 -3.43
C VAL A 172 7.50 0.04 -2.73
N SER A 173 7.21 1.15 -3.42
CA SER A 173 7.38 2.50 -2.87
C SER A 173 6.16 3.38 -3.14
N ILE A 174 5.72 4.10 -2.12
CA ILE A 174 4.73 5.18 -2.23
C ILE A 174 5.39 6.47 -1.83
N CYS A 175 5.47 7.41 -2.76
CA CYS A 175 6.11 8.71 -2.55
C CYS A 175 5.07 9.81 -2.48
N GLN A 176 5.33 10.81 -1.63
CA GLN A 176 4.57 12.06 -1.68
C GLN A 176 4.88 12.77 -3.01
N ASN A 177 3.84 13.12 -3.75
CA ASN A 177 4.00 13.96 -4.92
C ASN A 177 4.19 15.40 -4.42
N THR A 178 5.39 15.95 -4.56
CA THR A 178 5.72 17.34 -4.21
C THR A 178 5.27 18.29 -5.29
#